data_AF-A0A0B6YJE0-F1
#
_entry.id   AF-A0A0B6YJE0-F1
#
_cell.length_a   1.000
_cell.length_b   1.000
_cell.length_c   1.000
_cell.angle_alpha   90.00
_cell.angle_beta   90.00
_cell.angle_gamma   90.00
#
_symmetry.space_group_name_H-M   'P 1'
#
loop_
_entity.id
_entity.type
_entity.pdbx_description
1 polymer ?
#
loop_
_entity_poly.entity_id
_entity_poly.type
_entity_poly.pdbx_seq_one_letter_code
_entity_poly.pdbx_strand_id
1 'polypeptide(L)' 'PTLNGVAVTTNNGSAAGTIVCPSHAGSALKYYCSHCDTAVCEACTQAEHMGHVTVVLSEAVTEHKTSLTTLVA' A
#
# COMPACT_ATOMS: atom_id res chain seq x y z
N PRO A 1 7.97 -14.54 31.92
CA PRO A 1 9.05 -13.84 31.21
C PRO A 1 8.49 -13.31 29.88
N THR A 2 8.49 -11.97 29.79
CA THR A 2 8.31 -11.11 28.60
C THR A 2 7.09 -11.35 27.70
N LEU A 3 6.15 -10.40 27.79
CA LEU A 3 5.13 -10.11 26.79
C LEU A 3 5.77 -10.11 25.40
N ASN A 4 5.30 -11.00 24.52
CA ASN A 4 5.74 -11.09 23.15
C ASN A 4 5.18 -9.87 22.41
N GLY A 5 6.03 -8.87 22.17
CA GLY A 5 5.69 -7.57 21.62
C GLY A 5 5.10 -7.69 20.22
N VAL A 6 3.77 -7.61 20.13
CA VAL A 6 3.08 -7.30 18.89
C VAL A 6 3.44 -5.87 18.50
N ALA A 7 4.41 -5.71 17.59
CA ALA A 7 4.66 -4.45 16.93
C ALA A 7 3.51 -4.22 15.94
N VAL A 8 2.41 -3.64 16.42
CA VAL A 8 1.34 -3.14 15.56
C VAL A 8 1.87 -1.87 14.90
N THR A 9 2.49 -2.02 13.74
CA THR A 9 2.90 -0.86 12.95
C THR A 9 1.69 -0.39 12.16
N THR A 10 0.82 0.37 12.83
CA THR A 10 -0.24 1.16 12.19
C THR A 10 0.43 2.26 11.37
N ASN A 11 0.64 2.07 10.07
CA ASN A 11 1.12 3.15 9.20
C ASN A 11 -0.04 3.80 8.43
N ASN A 12 -0.65 4.73 9.15
CA ASN A 12 -1.53 5.79 8.68
C ASN A 12 -0.85 6.62 7.58
N GLY A 13 -1.57 6.91 6.50
CA GLY A 13 -1.07 7.60 5.32
C GLY A 13 -0.58 9.02 5.62
N SER A 14 0.62 9.36 5.15
CA SER A 14 1.10 10.74 4.99
C SER A 14 2.18 10.79 3.93
N ALA A 15 1.99 11.68 2.97
CA ALA A 15 2.86 11.89 1.81
C ALA A 15 4.30 12.20 2.24
N ALA A 16 5.26 11.54 1.58
CA ALA A 16 6.71 11.63 1.77
C ALA A 16 7.37 10.74 2.85
N GLY A 17 6.68 9.73 3.38
CA GLY A 17 7.32 8.60 4.08
C GLY A 17 7.37 7.36 3.18
N THR A 18 8.54 6.75 2.99
CA THR A 18 8.64 5.44 2.31
C THR A 18 7.86 4.43 3.14
N ILE A 19 6.69 4.02 2.63
CA ILE A 19 5.92 2.94 3.25
C ILE A 19 6.58 1.64 2.86
N VAL A 20 7.00 0.85 3.85
CA VAL A 20 7.69 -0.42 3.65
C VAL A 20 6.73 -1.59 3.86
N CYS A 21 6.96 -2.67 3.12
CA CYS A 21 6.20 -3.88 3.26
C CYS A 21 6.52 -4.56 4.60
N PRO A 22 5.52 -4.93 5.41
CA PRO A 22 5.74 -5.64 6.67
C PRO A 22 6.28 -7.07 6.45
N SER A 23 5.89 -7.71 5.33
CA SER A 23 6.34 -9.07 4.99
C SER A 23 7.70 -9.08 4.26
N HIS A 24 8.05 -7.98 3.60
CA HIS A 24 9.29 -7.84 2.84
C HIS A 24 10.08 -6.63 3.35
N ALA A 25 10.85 -6.88 4.41
CA ALA A 25 11.64 -5.85 5.08
C ALA A 25 12.57 -5.13 4.09
N GLY A 26 12.42 -3.80 3.98
CA GLY A 26 13.22 -2.96 3.07
C GLY A 26 12.62 -2.78 1.67
N SER A 27 11.54 -3.50 1.32
CA SER A 27 10.83 -3.25 0.07
C SER A 27 9.77 -2.17 0.26
N ALA A 28 9.88 -1.06 -0.47
CA ALA A 28 8.84 -0.03 -0.46
C ALA A 28 7.55 -0.54 -1.15
N LEU A 29 6.39 -0.19 -0.60
CA LEU A 29 5.10 -0.36 -1.26
C LEU A 29 5.03 0.68 -2.38
N LYS A 30 5.14 0.24 -3.63
CA LYS A 30 5.14 1.09 -4.84
C LYS A 30 3.94 0.84 -5.74
N TYR A 31 3.21 -0.23 -5.49
CA TYR A 31 2.08 -0.66 -6.29
C TYR A 31 0.80 -0.71 -5.44
N TYR A 32 -0.34 -0.58 -6.10
CA TYR A 32 -1.67 -0.69 -5.51
C TYR A 32 -2.42 -1.81 -6.21
N CYS A 33 -2.94 -2.77 -5.47
CA CYS A 33 -3.78 -3.82 -6.01
C CYS A 33 -5.25 -3.36 -5.97
N SER A 34 -5.85 -3.08 -7.13
CA SER A 34 -7.25 -2.64 -7.21
C SER A 34 -8.25 -3.72 -6.79
N HIS A 35 -7.89 -4.99 -6.95
CA HIS A 35 -8.77 -6.10 -6.59
C HIS A 35 -8.83 -6.35 -5.07
N CYS A 36 -7.72 -6.08 -4.38
CA CYS A 36 -7.62 -6.24 -2.92
C CYS A 36 -7.71 -4.91 -2.16
N ASP A 37 -7.85 -3.80 -2.88
CA ASP A 37 -7.87 -2.45 -2.34
C ASP A 37 -6.70 -2.16 -1.38
N THR A 38 -5.49 -2.62 -1.74
CA THR A 38 -4.33 -2.65 -0.82
C THR A 38 -3.02 -2.26 -1.51
N ALA A 39 -2.20 -1.47 -0.81
CA ALA A 39 -0.83 -1.15 -1.21
C ALA A 39 0.11 -2.36 -1.06
N VAL A 40 0.86 -2.67 -2.12
CA VAL A 40 1.70 -3.87 -2.24
C VAL A 40 3.09 -3.52 -2.76
N CYS A 41 4.11 -4.27 -2.33
CA CYS A 41 5.47 -4.19 -2.90
C CYS A 41 5.59 -5.12 -4.11
N GLU A 42 6.67 -4.97 -4.87
CA GLU A 42 6.95 -5.80 -6.05
C GLU A 42 6.99 -7.31 -5.74
N ALA A 43 7.54 -7.70 -4.59
CA ALA A 43 7.54 -9.11 -4.19
C ALA A 43 6.11 -9.61 -3.91
N CYS A 44 5.27 -8.79 -3.25
CA CYS A 44 3.86 -9.13 -3.02
C CYS A 44 3.05 -9.21 -4.31
N THR A 45 3.37 -8.40 -5.33
CA THR A 45 2.68 -8.50 -6.64
C THR A 45 3.01 -9.78 -7.38
N GLN A 46 4.21 -10.34 -7.17
CA GLN A 46 4.64 -11.60 -7.80
C GLN A 46 4.31 -12.85 -6.98
N ALA A 47 4.06 -12.70 -5.68
CA ALA A 47 3.70 -13.81 -4.79
C ALA A 47 2.17 -13.89 -4.58
N GLU A 48 1.65 -13.08 -3.65
CA GLU A 48 0.27 -13.19 -3.15
C GLU A 48 -0.75 -12.50 -4.06
N HIS A 49 -0.34 -11.44 -4.75
CA HIS A 49 -1.21 -10.69 -5.67
C HIS A 49 -0.92 -11.02 -7.14
N MET A 50 -0.30 -12.18 -7.39
CA MET A 50 0.02 -12.65 -8.73
C MET A 50 -1.27 -12.88 -9.53
N GLY A 51 -1.43 -12.13 -10.62
CA GLY A 51 -2.63 -12.20 -11.47
C GLY A 51 -3.73 -11.21 -11.10
N HIS A 52 -3.58 -10.43 -10.02
CA HIS A 52 -4.44 -9.28 -9.78
C HIS A 52 -3.93 -8.05 -10.54
N VAL A 53 -4.86 -7.14 -10.87
CA VAL A 53 -4.50 -5.85 -11.48
C VAL A 53 -3.81 -4.99 -10.43
N THR A 54 -2.53 -4.72 -10.65
CA THR A 54 -1.72 -3.84 -9.80
C THR A 54 -1.26 -2.64 -10.60
N VAL A 55 -1.55 -1.44 -10.12
CA VAL A 55 -1.15 -0.16 -10.74
C VAL A 55 -0.11 0.54 -9.87
N VAL A 56 0.56 1.57 -10.39
CA VAL A 56 1.52 2.34 -9.59
C VAL A 56 0.76 3.18 -8.56
N LEU A 57 1.19 3.12 -7.29
CA LEU A 57 0.55 3.84 -6.18
C LEU A 57 0.38 5.33 -6.47
N SER A 58 1.36 5.96 -7.10
CA SER A 58 1.33 7.38 -7.51
C SER A 58 0.19 7.71 -8.50
N GLU A 59 -0.16 6.78 -9.37
CA GLU A 59 -1.27 6.97 -10.31
C GLU A 59 -2.61 6.78 -9.62
N ALA A 60 -2.72 5.73 -8.78
CA ALA A 60 -3.93 5.48 -7.98
C ALA A 60 -4.29 6.66 -7.06
N VAL A 61 -3.30 7.27 -6.37
CA VAL A 61 -3.57 8.45 -5.52
C VAL A 61 -4.00 9.67 -6.32
N THR A 62 -3.52 9.82 -7.55
CA THR A 62 -3.89 10.95 -8.42
C THR A 62 -5.31 10.81 -8.95
N GLU A 63 -5.68 9.60 -9.37
CA GLU A 63 -7.04 9.26 -9.79
C GLU A 63 -8.03 9.41 -8.63
N HIS A 64 -7.70 8.86 -7.46
CA HIS A 64 -8.56 8.94 -6.28
C HIS A 64 -8.69 10.38 -5.77
N LYS A 65 -7.62 11.18 -5.78
CA LYS A 65 -7.71 12.61 -5.44
C LYS A 65 -8.67 13.37 -6.36
N THR A 66 -8.64 13.07 -7.65
CA THR A 66 -9.51 13.73 -8.64
C THR A 66 -10.97 13.34 -8.42
N SER A 67 -11.23 12.04 -8.20
CA SER A 67 -12.57 11.52 -7.94
C SER A 67 -13.16 12.10 -6.64
N LEU A 68 -12.38 12.13 -5.55
CA LEU A 68 -12.82 12.71 -4.28
C LEU A 68 -13.04 14.23 -4.38
N THR A 69 -12.23 14.95 -5.15
CA THR A 69 -12.40 16.41 -5.35
C THR A 69 -13.66 16.72 -6.17
N THR A 70 -14.02 15.84 -7.11
CA THR A 70 -15.22 16.02 -7.95
C THR A 70 -16.52 15.79 -7.17
N LEU A 71 -16.52 14.91 -6.16
CA LEU A 71 -17.73 14.59 -5.38
C LEU A 71 -18.04 15.59 -4.27
N VAL A 72 -17.12 16.50 -3.94
CA VAL A 72 -17.26 17.53 -2.90
C VAL A 72 -17.50 18.94 -3.48
N ALA A 73 -17.56 19.06 -4.81
CA ALA A 73 -17.85 20.31 -5.53
C ALA A 73 -19.35 20.47 -5.80
#